data_AF-A0A7S5DRS2-F1
#
_entry.id   AF-A0A7S5DRS2-F1
#
_cell.length_a   1.000
_cell.length_b   1.000
_cell.length_c   1.000
_cell.angle_alpha   90.00
_cell.angle_beta   90.00
_cell.angle_gamma   90.00
#
_symmetry.space_group_name_H-M   'P 1'
#
loop_
_entity.id
_entity.type
_entity.pdbx_description
1 polymer ?
#
loop_
_entity_poly.entity_id
_entity_poly.type
_entity_poly.pdbx_seq_one_letter_code
_entity_poly.pdbx_strand_id
1 'polypeptide(L)' 'MDETYIRVKGKWTNFYRAVDKFGKTLDFMRSEHRDEAATSAFFARTIGNNG' A
#
# COMPACT_ATOMS: atom_id res chain seq x y z
N MET A 1 6.99 -4.09 1.48
CA MET A 1 5.54 -3.75 1.40
C MET A 1 4.93 -4.23 2.68
N ASP A 2 4.21 -3.35 3.37
CA ASP A 2 3.48 -3.72 4.58
C ASP A 2 1.97 -3.63 4.31
N GLU A 3 1.22 -4.65 4.72
CA GLU A 3 -0.25 -4.63 4.76
C GLU A 3 -0.70 -4.50 6.22
N THR A 4 -1.66 -3.63 6.47
CA THR A 4 -2.26 -3.45 7.80
C THR A 4 -3.75 -3.20 7.67
N TYR A 5 -4.53 -3.79 8.57
CA TYR A 5 -5.94 -3.51 8.71
C TYR A 5 -6.14 -2.28 9.60
N ILE A 6 -6.73 -1.22 9.03
CA ILE A 6 -7.09 -0.02 9.79
C ILE A 6 -8.59 0.22 9.73
N ARG A 7 -9.13 0.82 10.80
CA ARG A 7 -10.55 1.18 10.87
C ARG A 7 -10.72 2.66 10.53
N VAL A 8 -11.31 2.96 9.38
CA VAL A 8 -11.60 4.33 8.93
C VAL A 8 -13.10 4.56 8.97
N LYS A 9 -13.54 5.56 9.75
CA LYS A 9 -14.97 5.91 9.91
C LYS A 9 -15.87 4.70 10.21
N GLY A 10 -15.38 3.79 11.06
CA GLY A 10 -16.14 2.61 11.49
C GLY A 10 -16.04 1.39 10.57
N LYS A 11 -15.49 1.52 9.36
CA LYS A 11 -15.27 0.42 8.40
C LYS A 11 -13.83 -0.09 8.46
N TRP A 12 -13.66 -1.40 8.38
CA TRP A 12 -12.36 -2.02 8.20
C TRP A 12 -11.91 -1.89 6.75
N THR A 13 -10.64 -1.60 6.55
CA THR A 13 -10.08 -1.39 5.22
C THR A 13 -8.63 -1.86 5.21
N ASN A 14 -8.25 -2.49 4.10
CA ASN A 14 -6.86 -2.88 3.86
C ASN A 14 -6.06 -1.62 3.53
N PHE A 15 -4.95 -1.46 4.22
CA PHE A 15 -4.05 -0.35 4.01
C PHE A 15 -2.67 -0.89 3.70
N TYR A 16 -2.16 -0.52 2.53
CA TYR A 16 -0.87 -0.95 2.05
C TYR A 16 0.08 0.24 2.06
N ARG A 17 1.31 0.02 2.49
CA ARG A 17 2.37 1.04 2.50
C ARG A 17 3.57 0.59 1.65
N ALA A 18 3.97 1.45 0.73
CA ALA A 18 5.25 1.35 0.03
C ALA A 18 6.33 1.87 0.98
N VAL A 19 7.34 1.05 1.23
CA VAL A 19 8.54 1.45 1.96
C VAL A 19 9.76 1.14 1.11
N ASP A 20 10.75 2.03 1.13
CA ASP A 20 12.04 1.77 0.50
C ASP A 20 12.90 0.82 1.36
N LYS A 21 14.08 0.47 0.85
CA LYS A 21 15.04 -0.41 1.54
C LYS A 21 15.59 0.16 2.85
N PHE A 22 15.43 1.46 3.10
CA PHE A 22 15.85 2.16 4.31
C PHE A 22 14.67 2.36 5.29
N GLY A 23 13.49 1.83 4.98
CA GLY A 23 12.29 1.97 5.79
C GLY A 23 11.57 3.31 5.62
N LYS A 24 11.99 4.14 4.65
CA LYS A 24 11.30 5.39 4.33
C LYS A 24 10.00 5.08 3.60
N THR A 25 8.90 5.65 4.08
CA THR A 25 7.61 5.51 3.42
C THR A 25 7.60 6.30 2.12
N LEU A 26 7.25 5.63 1.03
CA LEU A 26 7.19 6.20 -0.31
C LEU A 26 5.76 6.63 -0.66
N ASP A 27 4.77 5.76 -0.39
CA ASP A 27 3.37 6.00 -0.75
C ASP A 27 2.41 5.04 -0.02
N PHE A 28 1.12 5.28 -0.13
CA PHE A 28 0.06 4.52 0.51
C PHE A 28 -1.06 4.14 -0.48
N MET A 29 -1.59 2.93 -0.32
CA MET A 29 -2.76 2.47 -1.06
C MET A 29 -3.84 1.99 -0.10
N ARG A 30 -5.06 2.47 -0.30
CA ARG A 30 -6.25 2.02 0.44
C ARG A 30 -7.08 1.10 -0.45
N SER A 31 -7.39 -0.10 0.03
CA SER A 31 -8.29 -1.02 -0.67
C SER A 31 -9.39 -1.58 0.23
N GLU A 32 -10.63 -1.50 -0.24
CA GLU A 32 -11.79 -2.10 0.46
C GLU A 32 -11.79 -3.63 0.35
N HIS A 33 -11.14 -4.19 -0.69
CA HIS A 33 -11.02 -5.63 -0.92
C HIS A 33 -9.55 -6.04 -1.13
N ARG A 34 -9.20 -7.29 -0.84
CA ARG A 34 -7.86 -7.81 -1.10
C ARG A 34 -7.70 -8.03 -2.60
N ASP A 35 -7.08 -7.06 -3.28
CA ASP A 35 -6.75 -7.13 -4.70
C ASP A 35 -5.23 -7.07 -4.87
N GLU A 36 -4.62 -8.25 -4.84
CA GLU A 36 -3.16 -8.39 -4.91
C GLU A 36 -2.61 -7.94 -6.27
N ALA A 37 -3.39 -8.04 -7.34
CA ALA A 37 -2.97 -7.62 -8.68
C ALA A 37 -2.92 -6.08 -8.78
N ALA A 38 -3.98 -5.40 -8.34
CA ALA A 38 -3.98 -3.94 -8.27
C ALA A 38 -2.90 -3.41 -7.31
N THR A 39 -2.72 -4.09 -6.18
CA THR A 39 -1.68 -3.76 -5.20
C THR A 39 -0.28 -3.88 -5.81
N SER A 40 -0.01 -4.98 -6.50
CA SER A 40 1.29 -5.22 -7.15
C SER A 40 1.58 -4.21 -8.25
N ALA A 41 0.58 -3.90 -9.08
CA ALA A 41 0.71 -2.90 -10.15
C ALA A 41 0.96 -1.49 -9.61
N PHE A 42 0.24 -1.10 -8.55
CA PHE A 42 0.47 0.17 -7.85
C PHE A 42 1.91 0.26 -7.35
N PHE A 43 2.39 -0.76 -6.65
CA PHE A 43 3.74 -0.74 -6.09
C PHE A 43 4.85 -0.79 -7.14
N ALA A 44 4.67 -1.54 -8.23
CA ALA A 44 5.62 -1.53 -9.34
C ALA A 44 5.79 -0.10 -9.91
N ARG A 45 4.70 0.65 -10.01
CA ARG A 45 4.72 2.05 -10.44
C ARG A 45 5.36 2.97 -9.40
N THR A 46 5.00 2.84 -8.12
CA THR A 46 5.53 3.70 -7.05
C THR A 46 7.03 3.51 -6.85
N ILE A 47 7.52 2.27 -6.93
CA ILE A 47 8.96 1.98 -6.81
C ILE A 47 9.71 2.47 -8.05
N GLY A 48 9.16 2.26 -9.25
CA GLY A 48 9.78 2.75 -10.50
C GLY A 48 9.90 4.28 -10.57
N ASN A 49 9.02 5.02 -9.93
CA ASN A 49 9.05 6.49 -9.90
C ASN A 49 9.94 7.08 -8.80
N ASN A 50 10.24 6.33 -7.73
CA ASN A 50 10.98 6.81 -6.55
C ASN A 50 12.35 6.13 -6.38
N GLY A 51 12.76 5.31 -7.35
CA GLY A 51 14.05 4.60 -7.39
C GLY A 51 15.20 5.44 -7.93
#